data_AF-A0A966HTZ6-F1
#
_entry.id   AF-A0A966HTZ6-F1
#
_cell.length_a   1.000
_cell.length_b   1.000
_cell.length_c   1.000
_cell.angle_alpha   90.00
_cell.angle_beta   90.00
_cell.angle_gamma   90.00
#
_symmetry.space_group_name_H-M   'P 1'
#
loop_
_entity.id
_entity.type
_entity.pdbx_description
1 polymer ?
#
loop_
_entity_poly.entity_id
_entity_poly.type
_entity_poly.pdbx_seq_one_letter_code
_entity_poly.pdbx_strand_id
1 'polypeptide(L)'
;MNCLATNFKTELIVAKRAGKLSNLESTLTSDHADSLSGIGHTRWATHGGPTDENAHPHISSDGKVAVIHNGIIENYLELKAELEKRGHKFSSQTDTESVAHLLSDEFNLSKDLADAMRKVCKRLRGSFTLLAISSDSPEVIVGARRNSPLVVGLGKGENFLASDVSAFIAHTKSALELGQDQVVQVSPESVLVTDLDGKQVSAKPFEITWDAKAAERGGYTHFMLKEIFEQPKAISETLLGRFSDDSKVICSELASLNLDIDRILILACGTAYHAGLIGKYAI
;
A
#
# COMPACT_ATOMS: atom_id res chain seq x y z
N MET A 1 0.63 -9.49 -11.96
CA MET A 1 1.87 -8.93 -12.55
C MET A 1 2.73 -8.46 -11.40
N ASN A 2 4.05 -8.58 -11.51
CA ASN A 2 4.98 -8.20 -10.45
C ASN A 2 6.13 -7.40 -11.04
N CYS A 3 6.67 -6.49 -10.25
CA CYS A 3 7.64 -5.53 -10.73
C CYS A 3 8.46 -4.89 -9.62
N LEU A 4 9.57 -4.28 -10.02
CA LEU A 4 10.50 -3.56 -9.17
C LEU A 4 11.10 -2.39 -9.96
N ALA A 5 11.13 -1.22 -9.36
CA ALA A 5 12.08 -0.16 -9.74
C ALA A 5 13.06 0.03 -8.59
N THR A 6 14.34 0.09 -8.90
CA THR A 6 15.38 0.46 -7.96
C THR A 6 16.16 1.66 -8.48
N ASN A 7 16.84 2.35 -7.58
CA ASN A 7 17.66 3.50 -7.94
C ASN A 7 19.12 3.27 -7.56
N PHE A 8 19.98 3.28 -8.58
CA PHE A 8 21.42 3.19 -8.42
C PHE A 8 22.08 4.53 -8.77
N LYS A 9 22.52 5.27 -7.73
CA LYS A 9 23.19 6.59 -7.79
C LYS A 9 22.43 7.70 -8.54
N THR A 10 22.21 7.54 -9.85
CA THR A 10 21.60 8.53 -10.74
C THR A 10 20.70 7.93 -11.82
N GLU A 11 20.39 6.62 -11.78
CA GLU A 11 19.57 5.95 -12.80
C GLU A 11 18.52 5.03 -12.17
N LEU A 12 17.33 5.01 -12.77
CA LEU A 12 16.26 4.07 -12.42
C LEU A 12 16.39 2.78 -13.23
N ILE A 13 16.50 1.66 -12.54
CA ILE A 13 16.51 0.32 -13.14
C ILE A 13 15.15 -0.30 -12.89
N VAL A 14 14.49 -0.79 -13.95
CA VAL A 14 13.11 -1.28 -13.86
C VAL A 14 12.97 -2.66 -14.47
N ALA A 15 12.37 -3.57 -13.69
CA ALA A 15 11.98 -4.90 -14.12
C ALA A 15 10.47 -5.09 -13.94
N LYS A 16 9.79 -5.54 -15.00
CA LYS A 16 8.33 -5.79 -15.02
C LYS A 16 8.02 -7.11 -15.68
N ARG A 17 7.20 -7.95 -15.05
CA ARG A 17 6.73 -9.22 -15.65
C ARG A 17 5.28 -9.53 -15.31
N ALA A 18 4.53 -9.96 -16.33
CA ALA A 18 3.22 -10.54 -16.20
C ALA A 18 3.29 -11.95 -15.61
N GLY A 19 2.21 -12.35 -14.93
CA GLY A 19 2.11 -13.63 -14.23
C GLY A 19 2.59 -13.59 -12.77
N LYS A 20 3.22 -14.70 -12.35
CA LYS A 20 3.64 -14.98 -10.97
C LYS A 20 4.94 -14.26 -10.60
N LEU A 21 5.21 -14.10 -9.30
CA LEU A 21 6.38 -13.39 -8.80
C LEU A 21 7.70 -14.01 -9.26
N SER A 22 7.74 -15.34 -9.38
CA SER A 22 8.89 -16.09 -9.91
C SER A 22 9.35 -15.61 -11.30
N ASN A 23 8.43 -15.10 -12.12
CA ASN A 23 8.78 -14.55 -13.43
C ASN A 23 9.62 -13.27 -13.29
N LEU A 24 9.30 -12.42 -12.31
CA LEU A 24 10.08 -11.22 -12.01
C LEU A 24 11.44 -11.61 -11.43
N GLU A 25 11.47 -12.52 -10.46
CA GLU A 25 12.70 -12.97 -9.80
C GLU A 25 13.75 -13.44 -10.80
N SER A 26 13.34 -14.18 -11.84
CA SER A 26 14.25 -14.66 -12.90
C SER A 26 14.89 -13.56 -13.77
N THR A 27 14.50 -12.30 -13.58
CA THR A 27 14.95 -11.16 -14.39
C THR A 27 15.79 -10.16 -13.60
N LEU A 28 15.87 -10.34 -12.29
CA LEU A 28 16.65 -9.47 -11.42
C LEU A 28 18.14 -9.77 -11.61
N THR A 29 18.94 -8.71 -11.63
CA THR A 29 20.40 -8.74 -11.81
C THR A 29 21.10 -8.16 -10.58
N SER A 30 22.43 -8.24 -10.54
CA SER A 30 23.25 -7.58 -9.52
C SER A 30 22.98 -6.08 -9.41
N ASP A 31 22.64 -5.42 -10.51
CA ASP A 31 22.41 -3.97 -10.53
C ASP A 31 21.20 -3.57 -9.66
N HIS A 32 20.24 -4.48 -9.49
CA HIS A 32 19.10 -4.28 -8.59
C HIS A 32 19.50 -4.41 -7.12
N ALA A 33 20.52 -5.23 -6.81
CA ALA A 33 20.95 -5.50 -5.44
C ALA A 33 21.75 -4.35 -4.83
N ASP A 34 22.51 -3.62 -5.64
CA ASP A 34 23.38 -2.53 -5.17
C ASP A 34 22.66 -1.17 -5.07
N SER A 35 21.33 -1.16 -5.20
CA SER A 35 20.52 0.06 -5.22
C SER A 35 20.26 0.62 -3.82
N LEU A 36 20.10 1.96 -3.72
CA LEU A 36 19.91 2.66 -2.44
C LEU A 36 18.45 2.65 -1.96
N SER A 37 17.51 2.61 -2.91
CA SER A 37 16.08 2.51 -2.64
C SER A 37 15.39 1.69 -3.73
N GLY A 38 14.20 1.18 -3.42
CA GLY A 38 13.39 0.45 -4.38
C GLY A 38 11.90 0.42 -4.01
N ILE A 39 11.07 0.33 -5.04
CA ILE A 39 9.62 0.16 -4.93
C ILE A 39 9.18 -1.04 -5.77
N GLY A 40 8.42 -1.95 -5.16
CA GLY A 40 7.91 -3.15 -5.79
C GLY A 40 6.39 -3.23 -5.70
N HIS A 41 5.75 -3.86 -6.69
CA HIS A 41 4.29 -3.94 -6.73
C HIS A 41 3.79 -5.27 -7.29
N THR A 42 2.66 -5.73 -6.77
CA THR A 42 1.89 -6.85 -7.33
C THR A 42 0.52 -6.33 -7.77
N ARG A 43 0.27 -6.36 -9.08
CA ARG A 43 -0.88 -5.69 -9.69
C ARG A 43 -2.05 -6.64 -9.95
N TRP A 44 -3.21 -6.27 -9.40
CA TRP A 44 -4.53 -6.72 -9.82
C TRP A 44 -5.13 -5.71 -10.79
N ALA A 45 -5.32 -6.09 -12.06
CA ALA A 45 -5.67 -5.14 -13.12
C ALA A 45 -7.13 -4.65 -13.00
N THR A 46 -7.31 -3.32 -13.00
CA THR A 46 -8.62 -2.65 -13.11
C THR A 46 -8.76 -1.96 -14.48
N HIS A 47 -7.79 -1.12 -14.85
CA HIS A 47 -7.68 -0.49 -16.17
C HIS A 47 -6.55 -1.10 -17.00
N GLY A 48 -6.82 -1.53 -18.23
CA GLY A 48 -5.83 -2.16 -19.10
C GLY A 48 -5.51 -3.63 -18.76
N GLY A 49 -5.15 -4.40 -19.77
CA GLY A 49 -4.88 -5.85 -19.63
C GLY A 49 -3.64 -6.17 -18.76
N PRO A 50 -3.49 -7.43 -18.31
CA PRO A 50 -2.38 -7.85 -17.46
C PRO A 50 -1.08 -8.09 -18.26
N THR A 51 -0.47 -7.01 -18.77
CA THR A 51 0.74 -7.02 -19.60
C THR A 51 1.94 -6.42 -18.87
N ASP A 52 3.16 -6.67 -19.35
CA ASP A 52 4.39 -6.04 -18.83
C ASP A 52 4.34 -4.51 -18.95
N GLU A 53 3.73 -4.01 -20.02
CA GLU A 53 3.53 -2.57 -20.27
C GLU A 53 2.64 -1.92 -19.20
N ASN A 54 1.49 -2.55 -18.90
CA ASN A 54 0.53 -2.08 -17.89
C ASN A 54 0.91 -2.47 -16.45
N ALA A 55 1.99 -3.23 -16.25
CA ALA A 55 2.51 -3.47 -14.93
C ALA A 55 3.13 -2.16 -14.39
N HIS A 56 2.96 -1.93 -13.10
CA HIS A 56 3.72 -0.90 -12.39
C HIS A 56 5.21 -1.32 -12.35
N PRO A 57 6.14 -0.51 -11.83
CA PRO A 57 6.06 0.95 -11.74
C PRO A 57 5.83 1.57 -13.12
N HIS A 58 5.10 2.69 -13.15
CA HIS A 58 5.09 3.56 -14.32
C HIS A 58 6.21 4.58 -14.18
N ILE A 59 6.94 4.79 -15.28
CA ILE A 59 8.06 5.73 -15.36
C ILE A 59 7.56 6.98 -16.08
N SER A 60 7.99 8.15 -15.61
CA SER A 60 7.74 9.42 -16.28
C SER A 60 8.43 9.49 -17.65
N SER A 61 7.95 10.41 -18.50
CA SER A 61 8.46 10.59 -19.87
C SER A 61 9.97 10.94 -19.93
N ASP A 62 10.49 11.59 -18.89
CA ASP A 62 11.92 11.94 -18.75
C ASP A 62 12.77 10.84 -18.12
N GLY A 63 12.17 9.70 -17.74
CA GLY A 63 12.85 8.56 -17.14
C GLY A 63 13.27 8.76 -15.69
N LYS A 64 12.92 9.90 -15.06
CA LYS A 64 13.46 10.29 -13.75
C LYS A 64 12.63 9.86 -12.56
N VAL A 65 11.32 9.68 -12.74
CA VAL A 65 10.38 9.36 -11.65
C VAL A 65 9.71 8.03 -11.94
N ALA A 66 9.69 7.14 -10.95
CA ALA A 66 8.92 5.90 -11.00
C ALA A 66 7.83 5.91 -9.92
N VAL A 67 6.63 5.45 -10.27
CA VAL A 67 5.46 5.41 -9.39
C VAL A 67 4.82 4.02 -9.38
N ILE A 68 4.53 3.49 -8.20
CA ILE A 68 3.60 2.37 -8.02
C ILE A 68 2.33 2.86 -7.31
N HIS A 69 1.23 2.17 -7.57
CA HIS A 69 -0.10 2.60 -7.14
C HIS A 69 -0.99 1.40 -6.74
N ASN A 70 -1.69 1.53 -5.61
CA ASN A 70 -2.84 0.70 -5.26
C ASN A 70 -4.08 1.59 -5.20
N GLY A 71 -5.13 1.24 -5.93
CA GLY A 71 -6.37 2.02 -5.95
C GLY A 71 -6.81 2.37 -7.38
N ILE A 72 -7.59 3.43 -7.49
CA ILE A 72 -8.14 3.95 -8.75
C ILE A 72 -8.06 5.48 -8.73
N ILE A 73 -7.42 6.06 -9.75
CA ILE A 73 -7.46 7.50 -10.03
C ILE A 73 -8.64 7.79 -10.96
N GLU A 74 -9.73 8.32 -10.40
CA GLU A 74 -11.01 8.46 -11.09
C GLU A 74 -10.98 9.52 -12.19
N ASN A 75 -10.18 10.56 -12.04
CA ASN A 75 -10.05 11.64 -13.02
C ASN A 75 -8.87 11.46 -13.99
N TYR A 76 -8.34 10.24 -14.15
CA TYR A 76 -7.16 10.00 -15.00
C TYR A 76 -7.35 10.39 -16.47
N LEU A 77 -8.57 10.31 -17.01
CA LEU A 77 -8.86 10.75 -18.38
C LEU A 77 -8.72 12.26 -18.56
N GLU A 78 -9.18 13.04 -17.57
CA GLU A 78 -9.00 14.50 -17.54
C GLU A 78 -7.50 14.84 -17.48
N LEU A 79 -6.76 14.18 -16.58
CA LEU A 79 -5.32 14.37 -16.41
C LEU A 79 -4.55 13.97 -17.67
N LYS A 80 -4.88 12.83 -18.28
CA LYS A 80 -4.26 12.35 -19.51
C LYS A 80 -4.40 13.36 -20.65
N ALA A 81 -5.61 13.88 -20.88
CA ALA A 81 -5.85 14.88 -21.92
C ALA A 81 -5.07 16.19 -21.67
N GLU A 82 -4.90 16.61 -20.42
CA GLU A 82 -4.07 17.77 -20.06
C GLU A 82 -2.57 17.51 -20.27
N LEU A 83 -2.09 16.33 -19.89
CA LEU A 83 -0.68 15.93 -20.01
C LEU A 83 -0.28 15.72 -21.48
N GLU A 84 -1.16 15.15 -22.30
CA GLU A 84 -0.92 15.03 -23.75
C GLU A 84 -0.78 16.41 -24.42
N LYS A 85 -1.57 17.41 -24.01
CA LYS A 85 -1.42 18.80 -24.47
C LYS A 85 -0.10 19.45 -24.04
N ARG A 86 0.48 18.99 -22.92
CA ARG A 86 1.82 19.38 -22.45
C ARG A 86 2.95 18.61 -23.15
N GLY A 87 2.62 17.65 -24.01
CA GLY A 87 3.59 16.90 -24.83
C GLY A 87 3.97 15.53 -24.28
N HIS A 88 3.35 15.07 -23.18
CA HIS A 88 3.57 13.71 -22.68
C HIS A 88 3.01 12.66 -23.63
N LYS A 89 3.74 11.55 -23.77
CA LYS A 89 3.30 10.37 -24.50
C LYS A 89 2.94 9.28 -23.51
N PHE A 90 1.72 8.77 -23.62
CA PHE A 90 1.26 7.64 -22.84
C PHE A 90 1.56 6.34 -23.57
N SER A 91 2.17 5.41 -22.85
CA SER A 91 2.53 4.07 -23.31
C SER A 91 1.57 3.01 -22.80
N SER A 92 0.84 3.28 -21.72
CA SER A 92 -0.04 2.31 -21.07
C SER A 92 -1.51 2.72 -21.14
N GLN A 93 -2.35 1.78 -20.72
CA GLN A 93 -3.79 1.95 -20.58
C GLN A 93 -4.20 2.25 -19.13
N THR A 94 -3.23 2.40 -18.22
CA THR A 94 -3.50 2.52 -16.79
C THR A 94 -3.75 3.98 -16.40
N ASP A 95 -4.53 4.14 -15.36
CA ASP A 95 -4.72 5.40 -14.66
C ASP A 95 -3.42 5.88 -13.99
N THR A 96 -2.61 4.96 -13.49
CA THR A 96 -1.34 5.25 -12.79
C THR A 96 -0.31 6.02 -13.64
N GLU A 97 -0.23 5.80 -14.96
CA GLU A 97 0.73 6.53 -15.80
C GLU A 97 0.47 8.04 -15.80
N SER A 98 -0.79 8.47 -15.64
CA SER A 98 -1.12 9.90 -15.52
C SER A 98 -0.48 10.52 -14.26
N VAL A 99 -0.36 9.74 -13.18
CA VAL A 99 0.29 10.16 -11.93
C VAL A 99 1.80 10.27 -12.14
N ALA A 100 2.43 9.32 -12.85
CA ALA A 100 3.86 9.36 -13.09
C ALA A 100 4.30 10.62 -13.88
N HIS A 101 3.56 10.96 -14.94
CA HIS A 101 3.84 12.16 -15.73
C HIS A 101 3.52 13.44 -14.94
N LEU A 102 2.38 13.51 -14.24
CA LEU A 102 2.02 14.68 -13.42
C LEU A 102 3.02 14.90 -12.28
N LEU A 103 3.50 13.84 -11.64
CA LEU A 103 4.48 13.91 -10.57
C LEU A 103 5.84 14.39 -11.09
N SER A 104 6.26 13.95 -12.27
CA SER A 104 7.48 14.43 -12.93
C SER A 104 7.40 15.92 -13.27
N ASP A 105 6.26 16.41 -13.77
CA ASP A 105 6.06 17.85 -14.01
C ASP A 105 6.24 18.68 -12.74
N GLU A 106 5.55 18.30 -11.65
CA GLU A 106 5.65 19.01 -10.37
C GLU A 106 7.05 18.89 -9.74
N PHE A 107 7.67 17.71 -9.85
CA PHE A 107 9.02 17.47 -9.36
C PHE A 107 10.05 18.31 -10.11
N ASN A 108 9.87 18.52 -11.41
CA ASN A 108 10.76 19.35 -12.20
C ASN A 108 10.71 20.83 -11.81
N LEU A 109 9.60 21.29 -11.21
CA LEU A 109 9.44 22.65 -10.70
C LEU A 109 10.03 22.82 -9.28
N SER A 110 9.75 21.89 -8.37
CA SER A 110 10.16 22.01 -6.95
C SER A 110 11.56 21.46 -6.65
N LYS A 111 12.00 20.44 -7.43
CA LYS A 111 13.13 19.57 -7.10
C LYS A 111 13.02 18.90 -5.73
N ASP A 112 11.79 18.76 -5.23
CA ASP A 112 11.41 18.09 -4.00
C ASP A 112 10.26 17.12 -4.31
N LEU A 113 10.52 15.82 -4.18
CA LEU A 113 9.56 14.77 -4.52
C LEU A 113 8.36 14.75 -3.56
N ALA A 114 8.56 15.11 -2.29
CA ALA A 114 7.47 15.18 -1.31
C ALA A 114 6.57 16.39 -1.61
N ASP A 115 7.15 17.53 -1.99
CA ASP A 115 6.38 18.69 -2.45
C ASP A 115 5.57 18.40 -3.71
N ALA A 116 6.20 17.75 -4.69
CA ALA A 116 5.54 17.32 -5.91
C ALA A 116 4.38 16.38 -5.60
N MET A 117 4.60 15.36 -4.73
CA MET A 117 3.56 14.43 -4.33
C MET A 117 2.37 15.12 -3.65
N ARG A 118 2.61 16.10 -2.77
CA ARG A 118 1.53 16.89 -2.13
C ARG A 118 0.68 17.62 -3.17
N LYS A 119 1.31 18.29 -4.14
CA LYS A 119 0.61 18.99 -5.23
C LYS A 119 -0.18 18.04 -6.13
N VAL A 120 0.41 16.89 -6.47
CA VAL A 120 -0.27 15.84 -7.23
C VAL A 120 -1.50 15.33 -6.48
N CYS A 121 -1.37 14.97 -5.19
CA CYS A 121 -2.47 14.43 -4.39
C CYS A 121 -3.67 15.40 -4.26
N LYS A 122 -3.44 16.72 -4.28
CA LYS A 122 -4.51 17.73 -4.34
C LYS A 122 -5.34 17.67 -5.63
N ARG A 123 -4.76 17.16 -6.71
CA ARG A 123 -5.39 17.07 -8.04
C ARG A 123 -6.06 15.72 -8.30
N LEU A 124 -5.68 14.66 -7.59
CA LEU A 124 -6.23 13.32 -7.81
C LEU A 124 -7.63 13.19 -7.19
N ARG A 125 -8.51 12.44 -7.84
CA ARG A 125 -9.79 11.95 -7.30
C ARG A 125 -9.77 10.43 -7.21
N GLY A 126 -10.49 9.89 -6.22
CA GLY A 126 -10.58 8.44 -5.97
C GLY A 126 -9.86 7.98 -4.70
N SER A 127 -9.48 6.72 -4.70
CA SER A 127 -8.76 6.04 -3.61
C SER A 127 -7.41 5.59 -4.12
N PHE A 128 -6.34 5.89 -3.40
CA PHE A 128 -4.98 5.54 -3.82
C PHE A 128 -4.02 5.38 -2.64
N THR A 129 -3.06 4.49 -2.81
CA THR A 129 -1.76 4.50 -2.14
C THR A 129 -0.72 4.63 -3.24
N LEU A 130 0.12 5.65 -3.17
CA LEU A 130 1.18 5.91 -4.13
C LEU A 130 2.51 5.78 -3.42
N LEU A 131 3.49 5.10 -4.04
CA LEU A 131 4.90 5.24 -3.70
C LEU A 131 5.67 5.72 -4.93
N ALA A 132 6.61 6.63 -4.72
CA ALA A 132 7.45 7.18 -5.76
C ALA A 132 8.91 7.26 -5.35
N ILE A 133 9.78 7.08 -6.34
CA ILE A 133 11.23 7.32 -6.25
C ILE A 133 11.68 8.18 -7.43
N SER A 134 12.80 8.86 -7.27
CA SER A 134 13.40 9.70 -8.31
C SER A 134 14.89 9.46 -8.45
N SER A 135 15.40 9.36 -9.69
CA SER A 135 16.84 9.27 -10.01
C SER A 135 17.65 10.41 -9.38
N ASP A 136 17.03 11.57 -9.20
CA ASP A 136 17.67 12.79 -8.68
C ASP A 136 17.74 12.80 -7.14
N SER A 137 17.09 11.86 -6.44
CA SER A 137 17.06 11.75 -4.97
C SER A 137 17.02 10.28 -4.55
N PRO A 138 18.13 9.55 -4.71
CA PRO A 138 18.13 8.08 -4.71
C PRO A 138 17.90 7.41 -3.36
N GLU A 139 18.09 8.13 -2.25
CA GLU A 139 17.85 7.61 -0.89
C GLU A 139 16.42 7.87 -0.39
N VAL A 140 15.61 8.59 -1.17
CA VAL A 140 14.30 9.05 -0.73
C VAL A 140 13.19 8.27 -1.44
N ILE A 141 12.29 7.71 -0.63
CA ILE A 141 11.01 7.20 -1.11
C ILE A 141 9.90 8.11 -0.55
N VAL A 142 8.97 8.50 -1.41
CA VAL A 142 7.80 9.29 -1.00
C VAL A 142 6.54 8.45 -1.16
N GLY A 143 5.73 8.41 -0.12
CA GLY A 143 4.45 7.73 -0.09
C GLY A 143 3.29 8.68 0.18
N ALA A 144 2.12 8.38 -0.36
CA ALA A 144 0.88 9.09 -0.04
C ALA A 144 -0.30 8.13 -0.01
N ARG A 145 -1.33 8.42 0.81
CA ARG A 145 -2.55 7.62 0.87
C ARG A 145 -3.83 8.45 0.92
N ARG A 146 -4.88 7.93 0.28
CA ARG A 146 -6.29 8.32 0.43
C ARG A 146 -7.16 7.08 0.25
N ASN A 147 -7.93 6.72 1.27
CA ASN A 147 -8.88 5.60 1.26
C ASN A 147 -8.29 4.23 0.84
N SER A 148 -6.97 4.07 0.95
CA SER A 148 -6.23 2.83 0.69
C SER A 148 -5.14 2.68 1.77
N PRO A 149 -4.76 1.45 2.20
CA PRO A 149 -3.76 1.24 3.25
C PRO A 149 -2.34 1.67 2.86
N LEU A 150 -1.63 2.29 3.80
CA LEU A 150 -0.18 2.52 3.75
C LEU A 150 0.34 2.56 5.19
N VAL A 151 1.36 1.75 5.47
CA VAL A 151 2.03 1.65 6.77
C VAL A 151 3.53 1.86 6.59
N VAL A 152 4.17 2.47 7.58
CA VAL A 152 5.63 2.67 7.62
C VAL A 152 6.22 1.68 8.61
N GLY A 153 7.25 0.94 8.21
CA GLY A 153 8.06 0.12 9.11
C GLY A 153 9.33 0.88 9.52
N LEU A 154 9.62 0.94 10.82
CA LEU A 154 10.78 1.65 11.37
C LEU A 154 11.93 0.67 11.66
N GLY A 155 13.00 0.73 10.85
CA GLY A 155 14.18 -0.12 11.00
C GLY A 155 15.35 0.58 11.68
N LYS A 156 16.54 -0.03 11.61
CA LYS A 156 17.80 0.55 12.10
C LYS A 156 18.70 0.86 10.90
N GLY A 157 18.74 2.13 10.47
CA GLY A 157 19.44 2.52 9.25
C GLY A 157 18.75 2.04 7.98
N GLU A 158 17.44 1.79 8.06
CA GLU A 158 16.55 1.44 6.95
C GLU A 158 15.12 1.75 7.40
N ASN A 159 14.23 2.04 6.45
CA ASN A 159 12.80 2.22 6.69
C ASN A 159 12.00 1.60 5.55
N PHE A 160 10.79 1.16 5.84
CA PHE A 160 9.94 0.41 4.90
C PHE A 160 8.62 1.12 4.68
N LEU A 161 8.07 1.00 3.47
CA LEU A 161 6.71 1.43 3.13
C LEU A 161 5.97 0.26 2.48
N ALA A 162 4.78 -0.05 2.97
CA ALA A 162 3.98 -1.15 2.42
C ALA A 162 2.48 -0.92 2.61
N SER A 163 1.66 -1.61 1.83
CA SER A 163 0.20 -1.65 2.06
C SER A 163 -0.19 -2.53 3.24
N ASP A 164 0.70 -3.43 3.67
CA ASP A 164 0.48 -4.36 4.78
C ASP A 164 1.81 -4.63 5.51
N VAL A 165 1.75 -4.80 6.84
CA VAL A 165 2.93 -4.99 7.68
C VAL A 165 3.68 -6.30 7.38
N SER A 166 3.00 -7.30 6.83
CA SER A 166 3.61 -8.58 6.41
C SER A 166 4.80 -8.41 5.47
N ALA A 167 4.85 -7.32 4.70
CA ALA A 167 5.94 -7.04 3.77
C ALA A 167 7.29 -6.74 4.45
N PHE A 168 7.28 -6.27 5.70
CA PHE A 168 8.50 -5.89 6.42
C PHE A 168 8.60 -6.48 7.83
N ILE A 169 7.63 -7.28 8.27
CA ILE A 169 7.57 -7.82 9.64
C ILE A 169 8.77 -8.69 10.04
N ALA A 170 9.51 -9.21 9.04
CA ALA A 170 10.76 -9.94 9.24
C ALA A 170 11.94 -9.02 9.61
N HIS A 171 11.83 -7.71 9.30
CA HIS A 171 12.87 -6.70 9.52
C HIS A 171 12.59 -5.83 10.75
N THR A 172 11.32 -5.52 11.01
CA THR A 172 10.93 -4.71 12.18
C THR A 172 9.52 -5.02 12.67
N LYS A 173 9.31 -4.83 13.98
CA LYS A 173 7.99 -4.86 14.65
C LYS A 173 7.45 -3.46 14.94
N SER A 174 8.26 -2.42 14.76
CA SER A 174 7.87 -1.03 15.00
C SER A 174 7.29 -0.43 13.73
N ALA A 175 6.10 0.13 13.81
CA ALA A 175 5.41 0.69 12.65
C ALA A 175 4.70 2.01 12.96
N LEU A 176 4.44 2.79 11.92
CA LEU A 176 3.63 4.00 11.97
C LEU A 176 2.40 3.83 11.09
N GLU A 177 1.24 4.18 11.65
CA GLU A 177 0.00 4.34 10.91
C GLU A 177 -0.12 5.77 10.38
N LEU A 178 -0.36 5.89 9.07
CA LEU A 178 -0.59 7.16 8.40
C LEU A 178 -2.10 7.47 8.32
N GLY A 179 -2.45 8.72 8.52
CA GLY A 179 -3.79 9.25 8.30
C GLY A 179 -4.14 9.43 6.82
N GLN A 180 -5.37 9.85 6.55
CA GLN A 180 -5.82 10.19 5.20
C GLN A 180 -5.14 11.48 4.72
N ASP A 181 -4.83 11.54 3.42
CA ASP A 181 -4.24 12.71 2.76
C ASP A 181 -2.93 13.18 3.42
N GLN A 182 -2.17 12.22 3.95
CA GLN A 182 -0.82 12.43 4.44
C GLN A 182 0.20 11.97 3.41
N VAL A 183 1.29 12.73 3.33
CA VAL A 183 2.48 12.40 2.54
C VAL A 183 3.61 12.08 3.51
N VAL A 184 4.20 10.90 3.33
CA VAL A 184 5.37 10.45 4.05
C VAL A 184 6.59 10.51 3.15
N GLN A 185 7.68 11.05 3.66
CA GLN A 185 9.00 10.96 3.07
C GLN A 185 9.87 10.09 3.97
N VAL A 186 10.50 9.06 3.40
CA VAL A 186 11.41 8.16 4.12
C VAL A 186 12.79 8.17 3.50
N SER A 187 13.81 8.17 4.36
CA SER A 187 15.20 7.82 4.07
C SER A 187 15.64 6.72 5.04
N PRO A 188 16.86 6.16 4.92
CA PRO A 188 17.38 5.22 5.92
C PRO A 188 17.42 5.79 7.36
N GLU A 189 17.59 7.11 7.50
CA GLU A 189 17.79 7.80 8.77
C GLU A 189 16.54 8.53 9.28
N SER A 190 15.56 8.80 8.43
CA SER A 190 14.46 9.70 8.76
C SER A 190 13.12 9.28 8.18
N VAL A 191 12.06 9.61 8.92
CA VAL A 191 10.67 9.52 8.48
C VAL A 191 9.99 10.85 8.80
N LEU A 192 9.53 11.55 7.77
CA LEU A 192 8.79 12.80 7.90
C LEU A 192 7.39 12.62 7.33
N VAL A 193 6.38 12.96 8.13
CA VAL A 193 4.98 12.91 7.72
C VAL A 193 4.40 14.32 7.71
N THR A 194 3.76 14.66 6.60
CA THR A 194 3.11 15.96 6.37
C THR A 194 1.69 15.79 5.88
N ASP A 195 0.85 16.80 6.09
CA ASP A 195 -0.41 16.93 5.34
C ASP A 195 -0.15 17.45 3.91
N LEU A 196 -1.20 17.60 3.10
CA LEU A 196 -1.10 18.12 1.74
C LEU A 196 -0.65 19.58 1.66
N ASP A 197 -0.70 20.34 2.75
CA ASP A 197 -0.21 21.72 2.85
C ASP A 197 1.26 21.79 3.30
N GLY A 198 1.89 20.64 3.55
CA GLY A 198 3.30 20.54 3.94
C GLY A 198 3.53 20.76 5.42
N LYS A 199 2.46 20.88 6.23
CA LYS A 199 2.60 20.97 7.68
C LYS A 199 2.89 19.59 8.24
N GLN A 200 3.90 19.51 9.11
CA GLN A 200 4.26 18.26 9.76
C GLN A 200 3.12 17.74 10.65
N VAL A 201 2.86 16.44 10.56
CA VAL A 201 1.84 15.74 11.36
C VAL A 201 2.50 14.57 12.10
N SER A 202 2.04 14.32 13.32
CA SER A 202 2.46 13.15 14.08
C SER A 202 1.72 11.91 13.56
N ALA A 203 2.48 10.93 13.07
CA ALA A 203 1.96 9.60 12.77
C ALA A 203 1.79 8.78 14.06
N LYS A 204 0.85 7.83 14.06
CA LYS A 204 0.56 7.03 15.25
C LYS A 204 1.47 5.81 15.29
N PRO A 205 2.39 5.69 16.27
CA PRO A 205 3.21 4.50 16.40
C PRO A 205 2.38 3.32 16.92
N PHE A 206 2.69 2.12 16.44
CA PHE A 206 2.18 0.87 16.98
C PHE A 206 3.22 -0.24 16.86
N GLU A 207 3.08 -1.25 17.71
CA GLU A 207 3.93 -2.45 17.69
C GLU A 207 3.14 -3.62 17.09
N ILE A 208 3.78 -4.34 16.19
CA ILE A 208 3.22 -5.54 15.57
C ILE A 208 3.42 -6.70 16.54
N THR A 209 2.31 -7.21 17.07
CA THR A 209 2.32 -8.22 18.15
C THR A 209 2.47 -9.66 17.66
N TRP A 210 2.34 -9.89 16.36
CA TRP A 210 2.43 -11.23 15.76
C TRP A 210 3.74 -11.43 14.97
N ASP A 211 4.04 -12.68 14.62
CA ASP A 211 5.30 -13.03 13.95
C ASP A 211 5.15 -13.44 12.49
N ALA A 212 6.20 -13.28 11.68
CA ALA A 212 6.23 -13.62 10.26
C ALA A 212 5.75 -15.06 10.00
N LYS A 213 6.05 -15.98 10.92
CA LYS A 213 5.60 -17.39 10.88
C LYS A 213 4.07 -17.54 10.84
N ALA A 214 3.31 -16.59 11.38
CA ALA A 214 1.85 -16.61 11.30
C ALA A 214 1.35 -16.45 9.86
N ALA A 215 2.11 -15.77 9.01
CA ALA A 215 1.84 -15.57 7.58
C ALA A 215 2.43 -16.69 6.69
N GLU A 216 3.09 -17.69 7.26
CA GLU A 216 3.64 -18.82 6.51
C GLU A 216 2.63 -19.98 6.39
N ARG A 217 2.89 -20.89 5.44
CA ARG A 217 2.08 -22.11 5.27
C ARG A 217 2.23 -23.12 6.43
N GLY A 218 3.14 -22.92 7.37
CA GLY A 218 3.21 -23.73 8.61
C GLY A 218 3.29 -25.25 8.40
N GLY A 219 3.92 -25.71 7.31
CA GLY A 219 4.03 -27.12 6.96
C GLY A 219 2.85 -27.69 6.13
N TYR A 220 1.79 -26.92 5.90
CA TYR A 220 0.67 -27.32 5.04
C TYR A 220 0.96 -27.10 3.56
N THR A 221 0.36 -27.92 2.69
CA THR A 221 0.50 -27.80 1.23
C THR A 221 -0.09 -26.49 0.70
N HIS A 222 -1.21 -26.04 1.27
CA HIS A 222 -1.97 -24.85 0.86
C HIS A 222 -2.38 -23.99 2.07
N PHE A 223 -2.45 -22.67 1.90
CA PHE A 223 -2.97 -21.75 2.94
C PHE A 223 -4.40 -22.08 3.35
N MET A 224 -5.29 -22.34 2.39
CA MET A 224 -6.68 -22.73 2.68
C MET A 224 -6.76 -23.98 3.58
N LEU A 225 -5.86 -24.95 3.40
CA LEU A 225 -5.82 -26.14 4.25
C LEU A 225 -5.37 -25.79 5.67
N LYS A 226 -4.29 -24.99 5.81
CA LYS A 226 -3.84 -24.46 7.10
C LYS A 226 -4.98 -23.74 7.83
N GLU A 227 -5.61 -22.78 7.16
CA GLU A 227 -6.69 -21.95 7.73
C GLU A 227 -7.90 -22.79 8.15
N ILE A 228 -8.25 -23.85 7.40
CA ILE A 228 -9.31 -24.78 7.81
C ILE A 228 -8.93 -25.51 9.11
N PHE A 229 -7.70 -26.01 9.20
CA PHE A 229 -7.22 -26.74 10.39
C PHE A 229 -6.97 -25.84 11.60
N GLU A 230 -6.73 -24.55 11.38
CA GLU A 230 -6.55 -23.55 12.43
C GLU A 230 -7.87 -23.03 13.03
N GLN A 231 -9.03 -23.35 12.44
CA GLN A 231 -10.34 -22.91 12.93
C GLN A 231 -10.57 -23.14 14.43
N PRO A 232 -10.23 -24.30 15.04
CA PRO A 232 -10.43 -24.50 16.48
C PRO A 232 -9.64 -23.50 17.33
N LYS A 233 -8.39 -23.22 16.92
CA LYS A 233 -7.54 -22.24 17.59
C LYS A 233 -8.06 -20.82 17.38
N ALA A 234 -8.41 -20.47 16.14
CA ALA A 234 -8.96 -19.15 15.80
C ALA A 234 -10.26 -18.83 16.57
N ILE A 235 -11.14 -19.82 16.75
CA ILE A 235 -12.35 -19.68 17.58
C ILE A 235 -11.97 -19.45 19.04
N SER A 236 -11.05 -20.26 19.58
CA SER A 236 -10.57 -20.10 20.97
C SER A 236 -9.98 -18.72 21.23
N GLU A 237 -9.13 -18.22 20.32
CA GLU A 237 -8.53 -16.88 20.40
C GLU A 237 -9.58 -15.77 20.26
N THR A 238 -10.61 -15.94 19.43
CA THR A 238 -11.74 -15.00 19.30
C THR A 238 -12.53 -14.88 20.61
N LEU A 239 -12.64 -15.97 21.35
CA LEU A 239 -13.36 -16.07 22.62
C LEU A 239 -12.50 -15.70 23.84
N LEU A 240 -11.17 -15.64 23.68
CA LEU A 240 -10.24 -15.40 24.78
C LEU A 240 -10.49 -14.01 25.40
N GLY A 241 -10.65 -13.96 26.72
CA GLY A 241 -10.96 -12.72 27.44
C GLY A 241 -12.38 -12.18 27.23
N ARG A 242 -13.24 -12.91 26.51
CA ARG A 242 -14.65 -12.56 26.26
C ARG A 242 -15.63 -13.20 27.24
N PHE A 243 -15.16 -13.91 28.27
CA PHE A 243 -16.01 -14.51 29.29
C PHE A 243 -15.65 -14.00 30.68
N SER A 244 -16.67 -13.70 31.49
CA SER A 244 -16.50 -13.50 32.93
C SER A 244 -16.23 -14.82 33.64
N ASP A 245 -15.79 -14.77 34.90
CA ASP A 245 -15.66 -15.96 35.75
C ASP A 245 -17.00 -16.75 35.84
N ASP A 246 -18.13 -16.05 35.79
CA ASP A 246 -19.48 -16.65 35.75
C ASP A 246 -19.93 -17.12 34.35
N SER A 247 -19.02 -17.28 33.39
CA SER A 247 -19.30 -17.72 32.00
C SER A 247 -20.25 -16.82 31.19
N LYS A 248 -20.38 -15.54 31.54
CA LYS A 248 -21.14 -14.55 30.76
C LYS A 248 -20.24 -13.92 29.69
N VAL A 249 -20.80 -13.68 28.51
CA VAL A 249 -20.08 -12.97 27.44
C VAL A 249 -19.87 -11.51 27.82
N ILE A 250 -18.63 -11.03 27.68
CA ILE A 250 -18.21 -9.65 27.92
C ILE A 250 -17.84 -9.00 26.58
N CYS A 251 -18.59 -7.95 26.23
CA CYS A 251 -18.31 -7.07 25.09
C CYS A 251 -18.14 -5.63 25.61
N SER A 252 -17.02 -5.35 26.29
CA SER A 252 -16.77 -4.05 26.93
C SER A 252 -16.76 -2.89 25.94
N GLU A 253 -16.41 -3.13 24.68
CA GLU A 253 -16.47 -2.16 23.59
C GLU A 253 -17.89 -1.67 23.28
N LEU A 254 -18.92 -2.44 23.64
CA LEU A 254 -20.32 -2.05 23.45
C LEU A 254 -20.88 -1.32 24.67
N ALA A 255 -20.18 -1.29 25.80
CA ALA A 255 -20.69 -0.75 27.06
C ALA A 255 -20.98 0.77 26.99
N SER A 256 -20.34 1.49 26.08
CA SER A 256 -20.55 2.93 25.86
C SER A 256 -21.66 3.24 24.86
N LEU A 257 -22.22 2.23 24.19
CA LEU A 257 -23.29 2.43 23.21
C LEU A 257 -24.63 2.56 23.92
N ASN A 258 -25.47 3.47 23.41
CA ASN A 258 -26.89 3.45 23.77
C ASN A 258 -27.53 2.22 23.11
N LEU A 259 -28.01 1.27 23.93
CA LEU A 259 -28.56 0.01 23.47
C LEU A 259 -30.06 0.09 23.10
N ASP A 260 -30.64 1.29 23.07
CA ASP A 260 -31.97 1.56 22.51
C ASP A 260 -31.92 1.50 20.97
N ILE A 261 -31.79 0.28 20.43
CA ILE A 261 -31.58 0.00 19.00
C ILE A 261 -32.79 -0.77 18.45
N ASP A 262 -33.61 -0.10 17.65
CA ASP A 262 -34.79 -0.71 17.00
C ASP A 262 -34.44 -1.44 15.68
N ARG A 263 -33.23 -1.24 15.14
CA ARG A 263 -32.81 -1.80 13.86
C ARG A 263 -31.29 -1.95 13.76
N ILE A 264 -30.86 -3.12 13.32
CA ILE A 264 -29.46 -3.41 12.97
C ILE A 264 -29.36 -3.66 11.47
N LEU A 265 -28.43 -2.97 10.81
CA LEU A 265 -28.13 -3.13 9.39
C LEU A 265 -26.71 -3.71 9.24
N ILE A 266 -26.60 -4.87 8.60
CA ILE A 266 -25.31 -5.53 8.30
C ILE A 266 -24.98 -5.32 6.82
N LEU A 267 -23.85 -4.69 6.53
CA LEU A 267 -23.34 -4.46 5.16
C LEU A 267 -22.04 -5.26 4.96
N ALA A 268 -22.03 -6.15 3.98
CA ALA A 268 -20.87 -6.99 3.66
C ALA A 268 -20.95 -7.55 2.23
N CYS A 269 -19.85 -8.12 1.73
CA CYS A 269 -19.76 -8.76 0.42
C CYS A 269 -19.25 -10.21 0.55
N GLY A 270 -19.66 -11.10 -0.36
CA GLY A 270 -19.14 -12.47 -0.44
C GLY A 270 -19.35 -13.29 0.84
N THR A 271 -18.32 -14.00 1.31
CA THR A 271 -18.40 -14.86 2.51
C THR A 271 -18.76 -14.08 3.78
N ALA A 272 -18.36 -12.81 3.91
CA ALA A 272 -18.75 -11.98 5.04
C ALA A 272 -20.25 -11.66 5.04
N TYR A 273 -20.88 -11.53 3.86
CA TYR A 273 -22.33 -11.41 3.75
C TYR A 273 -23.04 -12.69 4.23
N HIS A 274 -22.49 -13.87 3.91
CA HIS A 274 -23.04 -15.13 4.42
C HIS A 274 -22.95 -15.24 5.96
N ALA A 275 -21.85 -14.79 6.57
CA ALA A 275 -21.75 -14.69 8.02
C ALA A 275 -22.82 -13.75 8.60
N GLY A 276 -23.04 -12.58 7.96
CA GLY A 276 -24.10 -11.63 8.34
C GLY A 276 -25.51 -12.23 8.23
N LEU A 277 -25.78 -13.05 7.19
CA LEU A 277 -27.06 -13.75 7.05
C LEU A 277 -27.33 -14.73 8.18
N ILE A 278 -26.31 -15.44 8.66
CA ILE A 278 -26.43 -16.31 9.84
C ILE A 278 -26.60 -15.47 11.10
N GLY A 279 -25.79 -14.42 11.26
CA GLY A 279 -25.84 -13.49 12.39
C GLY A 279 -27.24 -12.86 12.58
N LYS A 280 -27.94 -12.55 11.48
CA LYS A 280 -29.33 -12.05 11.50
C LYS A 280 -30.31 -12.95 12.28
N TYR A 281 -30.08 -14.26 12.36
CA TYR A 281 -30.97 -15.16 13.12
C TYR A 281 -30.65 -15.17 14.62
N ALA A 282 -29.44 -14.73 15.00
CA ALA A 282 -28.97 -14.70 16.38
C ALA A 282 -29.16 -13.33 17.06
N ILE A 283 -29.36 -12.28 16.27
CA ILE A 283 -29.53 -10.88 16.68
C ILE A 283 -30.99 -10.47 16.45
#